data_AF-A0A8C6TIF4-F1
#
_entry.id   AF-A0A8C6TIF4-F1
#
_cell.length_a   1.000
_cell.length_b   1.000
_cell.length_c   1.000
_cell.angle_alpha   90.00
_cell.angle_beta   90.00
_cell.angle_gamma   90.00
#
_symmetry.space_group_name_H-M   'P 1'
#
loop_
_entity.id
_entity.type
_entity.pdbx_description
1 polymer ?
#
loop_
_entity_poly.entity_id
_entity_poly.type
_entity_poly.pdbx_seq_one_letter_code
_entity_poly.pdbx_strand_id
1 'polypeptide(L)'
;MFSKTFMDELFKPQTLYSHRTMKTVMSRLAHASIMRLNPASMDRLFELMLMAFKYQVFLCPRPKDLLLISHNHLDSIRDLVQDRPAVQNQVHETQRRLIETYTCLPPGELQLLRQTLLIFFQDYHIRMSVFMQSRVQNMNGRFVLGTTGPVPHGAEVPGLIRSVNKYFHFHEEVQRCQFPTGGAYTSAVREGSFDISGDRVLKLGTNIQCLAHLLLNYIPVTVWRQTECGPNPLAKEELNLLSRLMGTLQSESEPRPGPEKGFRINLFPSDREEDEADAEESWSGVINIQAMKVTPIRAEARVKARHCRWTGKRLIQLNCDIS
;
A
#
# COMPACT_ATOMS: atom_id res chain seq x y z
N MET A 1 -14.46 15.86 9.66
CA MET A 1 -14.32 15.00 8.47
C MET A 1 -15.68 14.69 7.86
N PHE A 2 -16.61 14.05 8.57
CA PHE A 2 -17.92 13.63 8.00
C PHE A 2 -19.01 14.72 7.98
N SER A 3 -18.66 16.00 8.05
CA SER A 3 -19.66 17.06 7.98
C SER A 3 -20.29 17.09 6.59
N LYS A 4 -21.60 17.35 6.52
CA LYS A 4 -22.35 17.42 5.27
C LYS A 4 -21.69 18.32 4.23
N THR A 5 -21.29 19.52 4.65
CA THR A 5 -20.62 20.51 3.78
C THR A 5 -19.32 19.99 3.15
N PHE A 6 -18.52 19.21 3.89
CA PHE A 6 -17.27 18.66 3.38
C PHE A 6 -17.54 17.50 2.42
N MET A 7 -18.50 16.62 2.76
CA MET A 7 -18.88 15.51 1.88
C MET A 7 -19.54 16.01 0.60
N ASP A 8 -20.33 17.08 0.65
CA ASP A 8 -20.93 17.69 -0.53
C ASP A 8 -19.88 18.18 -1.52
N GLU A 9 -18.77 18.76 -1.05
CA GLU A 9 -17.63 19.12 -1.91
C GLU A 9 -16.84 17.90 -2.38
N LEU A 10 -16.60 16.92 -1.50
CA LEU A 10 -15.77 15.75 -1.81
C LEU A 10 -16.35 14.88 -2.94
N PHE A 11 -17.67 14.75 -2.98
CA PHE A 11 -18.39 13.94 -3.97
C PHE A 11 -18.70 14.69 -5.27
N LYS A 12 -18.29 15.96 -5.42
CA LYS A 12 -18.35 16.61 -6.72
C LYS A 12 -17.37 15.93 -7.68
N PRO A 13 -17.75 15.75 -8.97
CA PRO A 13 -16.81 15.30 -9.99
C PRO A 13 -15.60 16.24 -10.01
N GLN A 14 -14.42 15.70 -9.74
CA GLN A 14 -13.19 16.46 -9.66
C GLN A 14 -12.01 15.63 -10.16
N THR A 15 -11.03 16.29 -10.75
CA THR A 15 -9.75 15.67 -11.08
C THR A 15 -9.00 15.32 -9.80
N LEU A 16 -8.18 14.28 -9.87
CA LEU A 16 -7.37 13.86 -8.73
C LEU A 16 -6.43 15.01 -8.29
N TYR A 17 -6.34 15.23 -6.97
CA TYR A 17 -5.53 16.30 -6.40
C TYR A 17 -4.03 16.08 -6.61
N SER A 18 -3.28 17.17 -6.80
CA SER A 18 -1.81 17.09 -6.73
C SER A 18 -1.34 16.56 -5.37
N HIS A 19 -0.15 15.96 -5.33
CA HIS A 19 0.45 15.48 -4.07
C HIS A 19 0.51 16.55 -2.99
N ARG A 20 0.87 17.79 -3.37
CA ARG A 20 0.95 18.92 -2.44
C ARG A 20 -0.44 19.27 -1.87
N THR A 21 -1.46 19.27 -2.71
CA THR A 21 -2.85 19.53 -2.29
C THR A 21 -3.35 18.41 -1.37
N MET A 22 -3.10 17.15 -1.74
CA MET A 22 -3.48 15.99 -0.92
C MET A 22 -2.83 16.03 0.46
N LYS A 23 -1.51 16.30 0.53
CA LYS A 23 -0.77 16.47 1.79
C LYS A 23 -1.34 17.60 2.64
N THR A 24 -1.74 18.71 2.00
CA THR A 24 -2.35 19.85 2.70
C THR A 24 -3.72 19.49 3.29
N VAL A 25 -4.58 18.82 2.52
CA VAL A 25 -5.89 18.35 3.01
C VAL A 25 -5.71 17.39 4.17
N MET A 26 -4.81 16.42 4.04
CA MET A 26 -4.54 15.45 5.09
C MET A 26 -3.98 16.08 6.36
N SER A 27 -3.09 17.06 6.19
CA SER A 27 -2.53 17.81 7.31
C SER A 27 -3.60 18.59 8.08
N ARG A 28 -4.51 19.25 7.35
CA ARG A 28 -5.65 19.95 7.96
C ARG A 28 -6.62 19.00 8.65
N LEU A 29 -6.84 17.79 8.11
CA LEU A 29 -7.69 16.78 8.75
C LEU A 29 -7.07 16.27 10.06
N ALA A 30 -5.78 15.94 10.07
CA ALA A 30 -5.09 15.48 11.28
C ALA A 30 -5.06 16.58 12.37
N HIS A 31 -4.82 17.82 11.97
CA HIS A 31 -4.78 18.99 12.87
C HIS A 31 -6.15 19.62 13.13
N ALA A 32 -7.25 18.99 12.68
CA ALA A 32 -8.59 19.38 13.12
C ALA A 32 -8.83 19.04 14.59
N SER A 33 -8.02 18.14 15.16
CA SER A 33 -8.03 17.84 16.59
C SER A 33 -7.22 18.87 17.39
N ILE A 34 -7.45 18.92 18.71
CA ILE A 34 -6.69 19.78 19.64
C ILE A 34 -5.21 19.35 19.69
N MET A 35 -4.93 18.07 19.46
CA MET A 35 -3.57 17.53 19.40
C MET A 35 -2.95 17.81 18.03
N ARG A 36 -1.82 18.52 18.03
CA ARG A 36 -1.08 18.84 16.82
C ARG A 36 0.16 17.97 16.74
N LEU A 37 0.51 17.56 15.54
CA LEU A 37 1.77 16.88 15.28
C LEU A 37 2.81 17.92 14.86
N ASN A 38 4.08 17.63 15.15
CA ASN A 38 5.15 18.46 14.59
C ASN A 38 5.26 18.22 13.05
N PRO A 39 5.80 19.17 12.27
CA PRO A 39 5.95 19.04 10.82
C PRO A 39 6.66 17.75 10.36
N ALA A 40 7.76 17.35 11.01
CA ALA A 40 8.49 16.15 10.64
C ALA A 40 7.65 14.88 10.84
N SER A 41 6.96 14.77 11.98
CA SER A 41 6.05 13.65 12.25
C SER A 41 4.82 13.65 11.33
N MET A 42 4.32 14.84 10.94
CA MET A 42 3.24 14.93 9.95
C MET A 42 3.67 14.46 8.56
N ASP A 43 4.91 14.78 8.17
CA ASP A 43 5.46 14.35 6.89
C ASP A 43 5.62 12.84 6.86
N ARG A 44 6.23 12.25 7.89
CA ARG A 44 6.34 10.79 8.02
C ARG A 44 4.98 10.08 8.08
N LEU A 45 4.01 10.66 8.79
CA LEU A 45 2.65 10.12 8.82
C LEU A 45 2.01 10.10 7.43
N PHE A 46 2.15 11.19 6.67
CA PHE A 46 1.63 11.25 5.31
C PHE A 46 2.30 10.21 4.39
N GLU A 47 3.63 10.07 4.47
CA GLU A 47 4.38 9.07 3.70
C GLU A 47 3.95 7.64 4.03
N LEU A 48 3.78 7.32 5.32
CA LEU A 48 3.27 6.03 5.78
C LEU A 48 1.88 5.73 5.20
N MET A 49 0.95 6.69 5.31
CA MET A 49 -0.41 6.52 4.82
C MET A 49 -0.44 6.36 3.30
N LEU A 50 0.37 7.15 2.58
CA LEU A 50 0.50 7.08 1.13
C LEU A 50 1.03 5.71 0.69
N MET A 51 2.11 5.24 1.29
CA MET A 51 2.73 3.95 0.97
C MET A 51 1.81 2.78 1.35
N ALA A 52 1.10 2.87 2.47
CA ALA A 52 0.13 1.85 2.87
C ALA A 52 -1.05 1.74 1.91
N PHE A 53 -1.62 2.87 1.49
CA PHE A 53 -2.70 2.85 0.53
C PHE A 53 -2.22 2.41 -0.86
N LYS A 54 -1.01 2.84 -1.29
CA LYS A 54 -0.35 2.34 -2.51
C LYS A 54 -0.26 0.81 -2.51
N TYR A 55 0.19 0.22 -1.39
CA TYR A 55 0.29 -1.23 -1.26
C TYR A 55 -1.06 -1.92 -1.38
N GLN A 56 -2.11 -1.38 -0.75
CA GLN A 56 -3.47 -1.90 -0.87
C GLN A 56 -4.00 -1.85 -2.31
N VAL A 57 -3.73 -0.77 -3.05
CA VAL A 57 -4.12 -0.64 -4.47
C VAL A 57 -3.35 -1.63 -5.37
N PHE A 58 -2.09 -1.93 -5.04
CA PHE A 58 -1.29 -2.93 -5.76
C PHE A 58 -1.85 -4.34 -5.56
N LEU A 59 -2.22 -4.68 -4.32
CA LEU A 59 -2.81 -5.98 -3.98
C LEU A 59 -4.28 -6.12 -4.37
N CYS A 60 -4.94 -5.03 -4.75
CA CYS A 60 -6.34 -5.03 -5.16
C CYS A 60 -6.56 -5.98 -6.34
N PRO A 61 -7.29 -7.11 -6.20
CA PRO A 61 -7.35 -8.10 -7.26
C PRO A 61 -8.19 -7.62 -8.44
N ARG A 62 -9.39 -7.09 -8.18
CA ARG A 62 -10.29 -6.53 -9.20
C ARG A 62 -10.50 -5.04 -8.99
N PRO A 63 -10.75 -4.24 -10.04
CA PRO A 63 -11.00 -2.80 -9.88
C PRO A 63 -12.19 -2.48 -8.97
N LYS A 64 -13.24 -3.33 -9.01
CA LYS A 64 -14.41 -3.23 -8.12
C LYS A 64 -14.05 -3.40 -6.64
N ASP A 65 -12.98 -4.13 -6.33
CA ASP A 65 -12.54 -4.37 -4.95
C ASP A 65 -11.97 -3.09 -4.29
N LEU A 66 -11.69 -2.02 -5.05
CA LEU A 66 -11.39 -0.70 -4.49
C LEU A 66 -12.54 -0.17 -3.63
N LEU A 67 -13.78 -0.47 -4.01
CA LEU A 67 -14.95 -0.07 -3.23
C LEU A 67 -14.99 -0.84 -1.91
N LEU A 68 -14.63 -2.13 -1.90
CA LEU A 68 -14.53 -2.92 -0.67
C LEU A 68 -13.46 -2.36 0.28
N ILE A 69 -12.34 -1.85 -0.25
CA ILE A 69 -11.33 -1.15 0.55
C ILE A 69 -11.93 0.10 1.21
N SER A 70 -12.67 0.92 0.44
CA SER A 70 -13.36 2.10 0.98
C SER A 70 -14.43 1.72 2.02
N HIS A 71 -15.18 0.64 1.79
CA HIS A 71 -16.14 0.12 2.76
C HIS A 71 -15.47 -0.33 4.05
N ASN A 72 -14.35 -1.05 3.97
CA ASN A 72 -13.57 -1.47 5.14
C ASN A 72 -13.07 -0.27 5.95
N HIS A 73 -12.65 0.82 5.28
CA HIS A 73 -12.29 2.07 5.97
C HIS A 73 -13.49 2.69 6.68
N LEU A 74 -14.65 2.77 6.02
CA LEU A 74 -15.87 3.32 6.62
C LEU A 74 -16.42 2.46 7.77
N ASP A 75 -16.37 1.14 7.64
CA ASP A 75 -16.74 0.20 8.70
C ASP A 75 -15.82 0.38 9.91
N SER A 76 -14.50 0.48 9.69
CA SER A 76 -13.54 0.73 10.77
C SER A 76 -13.82 2.06 11.48
N ILE A 77 -14.15 3.12 10.72
CA ILE A 77 -14.48 4.43 11.30
C ILE A 77 -15.81 4.38 12.06
N ARG A 78 -16.81 3.67 11.54
CA ARG A 78 -18.10 3.46 12.22
C ARG A 78 -17.88 2.81 13.59
N ASP A 79 -17.03 1.80 13.66
CA ASP A 79 -16.72 1.10 14.91
C ASP A 79 -15.99 2.03 15.91
N LEU A 80 -15.11 2.92 15.43
CA LEU A 80 -14.45 3.94 16.26
C LEU A 80 -15.39 5.01 16.83
N VAL A 81 -16.58 5.22 16.24
CA VAL A 81 -17.54 6.27 16.65
C VAL A 81 -18.87 5.69 17.15
N GLN A 82 -18.90 4.41 17.48
CA GLN A 82 -20.11 3.69 17.91
C GLN A 82 -20.86 4.38 19.07
N ASP A 83 -20.14 5.05 19.97
CA ASP A 83 -20.73 5.72 21.14
C ASP A 83 -21.33 7.11 20.82
N ARG A 84 -21.26 7.55 19.55
CA ARG A 84 -21.67 8.90 19.12
C ARG A 84 -22.66 8.81 17.95
N PRO A 85 -23.97 8.67 18.22
CA PRO A 85 -24.97 8.39 17.18
C PRO A 85 -25.05 9.50 16.12
N ALA A 86 -24.85 10.77 16.50
CA ALA A 86 -24.83 11.88 15.54
C ALA A 86 -23.70 11.75 14.50
N VAL A 87 -22.52 11.29 14.90
CA VAL A 87 -21.37 11.09 13.99
C VAL A 87 -21.57 9.79 13.21
N GLN A 88 -22.08 8.75 13.85
CA GLN A 88 -22.42 7.48 13.20
C GLN A 88 -23.40 7.69 12.03
N ASN A 89 -24.43 8.52 12.21
CA ASN A 89 -25.37 8.88 11.16
C ASN A 89 -24.68 9.59 9.98
N GLN A 90 -23.68 10.44 10.24
CA GLN A 90 -22.90 11.09 9.18
C GLN A 90 -22.03 10.10 8.39
N VAL A 91 -21.46 9.09 9.08
CA VAL A 91 -20.71 8.01 8.44
C VAL A 91 -21.64 7.15 7.58
N HIS A 92 -22.82 6.79 8.09
CA HIS A 92 -23.84 6.06 7.32
C HIS A 92 -24.28 6.80 6.06
N GLU A 93 -24.53 8.10 6.16
CA GLU A 93 -24.90 8.92 5.00
C GLU A 93 -23.76 8.98 3.97
N THR A 94 -22.52 9.07 4.43
CA THR A 94 -21.34 9.02 3.55
C THR A 94 -21.23 7.67 2.84
N GLN A 95 -21.49 6.57 3.54
CA GLN A 95 -21.50 5.23 2.96
C GLN A 95 -22.62 5.06 1.93
N ARG A 96 -23.83 5.56 2.22
CA ARG A 96 -24.95 5.56 1.28
C ARG A 96 -24.59 6.27 -0.02
N ARG A 97 -24.00 7.47 0.08
CA ARG A 97 -23.53 8.23 -1.10
C ARG A 97 -22.45 7.48 -1.89
N LEU A 98 -21.54 6.78 -1.21
CA LEU A 98 -20.53 5.96 -1.87
C LEU A 98 -21.17 4.85 -2.70
N ILE A 99 -22.17 4.15 -2.13
CA ILE A 99 -22.90 3.08 -2.82
C ILE A 99 -23.64 3.65 -4.04
N GLU A 100 -24.40 4.73 -3.85
CA GLU A 100 -25.19 5.36 -4.92
C GLU A 100 -24.31 5.87 -6.07
N THR A 101 -23.12 6.40 -5.75
CA THR A 101 -22.22 6.99 -6.75
C THR A 101 -21.40 5.95 -7.49
N TYR A 102 -20.81 4.98 -6.76
CA TYR A 102 -19.73 4.15 -7.32
C TYR A 102 -20.13 2.71 -7.63
N THR A 103 -21.16 2.14 -6.99
CA THR A 103 -21.53 0.72 -7.19
C THR A 103 -22.08 0.46 -8.60
N CYS A 104 -22.69 1.46 -9.23
CA CYS A 104 -23.25 1.35 -10.58
C CYS A 104 -22.22 1.60 -11.70
N LEU A 105 -20.97 1.96 -11.36
CA LEU A 105 -19.97 2.26 -12.37
C LEU A 105 -19.58 1.02 -13.17
N PRO A 106 -19.41 1.13 -14.50
CA PRO A 106 -19.00 0.01 -15.31
C PRO A 106 -17.56 -0.41 -14.97
N PRO A 107 -17.19 -1.69 -15.20
CA PRO A 107 -15.84 -2.19 -14.91
C PRO A 107 -14.72 -1.37 -15.57
N GLY A 108 -14.96 -0.80 -16.74
CA GLY A 108 -14.00 0.05 -17.44
C GLY A 108 -13.69 1.35 -16.69
N GLU A 109 -14.70 1.99 -16.11
CA GLU A 109 -14.51 3.21 -15.31
C GLU A 109 -13.83 2.92 -13.98
N LEU A 110 -14.18 1.80 -13.33
CA LEU A 110 -13.48 1.34 -12.14
C LEU A 110 -12.01 1.03 -12.43
N GLN A 111 -11.71 0.45 -13.60
CA GLN A 111 -10.34 0.23 -14.05
C GLN A 111 -9.61 1.56 -14.32
N LEU A 112 -10.28 2.57 -14.91
CA LEU A 112 -9.70 3.89 -15.12
C LEU A 112 -9.39 4.59 -13.78
N LEU A 113 -10.27 4.46 -12.80
CA LEU A 113 -10.05 4.97 -11.44
C LEU A 113 -8.82 4.29 -10.82
N ARG A 114 -8.73 2.96 -10.92
CA ARG A 114 -7.56 2.20 -10.47
C ARG A 114 -6.29 2.68 -11.16
N GLN A 115 -6.30 2.83 -12.48
CA GLN A 115 -5.16 3.29 -13.25
C GLN A 115 -4.71 4.69 -12.81
N THR A 116 -5.66 5.60 -12.60
CA THR A 116 -5.38 6.97 -12.16
C THR A 116 -4.72 6.99 -10.78
N LEU A 117 -5.18 6.14 -9.85
CA LEU A 117 -4.52 5.94 -8.56
C LEU A 117 -3.11 5.35 -8.71
N LEU A 118 -2.93 4.35 -9.58
CA LEU A 118 -1.61 3.74 -9.82
C LEU A 118 -0.61 4.75 -10.41
N ILE A 119 -1.05 5.62 -11.31
CA ILE A 119 -0.26 6.72 -11.87
C ILE A 119 0.06 7.75 -10.77
N PHE A 120 -0.90 8.09 -9.91
CA PHE A 120 -0.64 8.99 -8.79
C PHE A 120 0.45 8.43 -7.86
N PHE A 121 0.48 7.12 -7.61
CA PHE A 121 1.53 6.49 -6.81
C PHE A 121 2.81 6.18 -7.57
N GLN A 122 2.88 6.53 -8.85
CA GLN A 122 4.07 6.30 -9.67
C GLN A 122 5.27 7.04 -9.04
N ASP A 123 6.43 6.39 -9.06
CA ASP A 123 7.70 6.93 -8.55
C ASP A 123 7.80 7.18 -7.03
N TYR A 124 6.74 6.93 -6.26
CA TYR A 124 6.81 6.92 -4.79
C TYR A 124 7.49 5.66 -4.26
N HIS A 125 8.78 5.77 -3.93
CA HIS A 125 9.61 4.68 -3.41
C HIS A 125 10.18 5.02 -2.03
N ILE A 126 9.29 5.32 -1.08
CA ILE A 126 9.67 5.70 0.28
C ILE A 126 9.86 4.44 1.12
N ARG A 127 11.03 4.33 1.78
CA ARG A 127 11.33 3.23 2.71
C ARG A 127 10.46 3.37 3.95
N MET A 128 9.73 2.31 4.32
CA MET A 128 8.94 2.27 5.54
C MET A 128 9.35 1.05 6.35
N SER A 129 9.82 1.26 7.58
CA SER A 129 10.28 0.19 8.48
C SER A 129 9.25 -0.94 8.61
N VAL A 130 7.97 -0.63 8.79
CA VAL A 130 6.88 -1.62 8.89
C VAL A 130 6.78 -2.57 7.67
N PHE A 131 7.06 -2.07 6.46
CA PHE A 131 7.02 -2.88 5.25
C PHE A 131 8.32 -3.65 4.99
N MET A 132 9.45 -3.09 5.42
CA MET A 132 10.74 -3.78 5.36
C MET A 132 10.82 -4.93 6.37
N GLN A 133 10.38 -4.69 7.61
CA GLN A 133 10.30 -5.72 8.66
C GLN A 133 9.38 -6.89 8.26
N SER A 134 8.29 -6.61 7.56
CA SER A 134 7.39 -7.65 7.01
C SER A 134 7.86 -8.24 5.68
N ARG A 135 9.04 -7.84 5.17
CA ARG A 135 9.66 -8.30 3.91
C ARG A 135 8.79 -8.12 2.66
N VAL A 136 7.80 -7.21 2.72
CA VAL A 136 6.96 -6.87 1.55
C VAL A 136 7.53 -5.70 0.76
N GLN A 137 8.56 -5.03 1.28
CA GLN A 137 9.27 -3.94 0.63
C GLN A 137 10.78 -4.17 0.70
N ASN A 138 11.47 -3.87 -0.41
CA ASN A 138 12.93 -3.90 -0.50
C ASN A 138 13.55 -2.62 0.09
N MET A 139 14.85 -2.64 0.37
CA MET A 139 15.60 -1.45 0.81
C MET A 139 15.55 -0.28 -0.19
N ASN A 140 15.27 -0.54 -1.47
CA ASN A 140 15.07 0.50 -2.48
C ASN A 140 13.66 1.12 -2.48
N GLY A 141 12.82 0.80 -1.49
CA GLY A 141 11.45 1.34 -1.35
C GLY A 141 10.42 0.72 -2.30
N ARG A 142 10.79 -0.27 -3.12
CA ARG A 142 9.85 -0.98 -4.00
C ARG A 142 9.18 -2.15 -3.31
N PHE A 143 7.89 -2.34 -3.58
CA PHE A 143 7.13 -3.48 -3.08
C PHE A 143 7.45 -4.76 -3.84
N VAL A 144 7.47 -5.87 -3.10
CA VAL A 144 7.51 -7.23 -3.62
C VAL A 144 6.08 -7.77 -3.58
N LEU A 145 5.56 -8.16 -4.74
CA LEU A 145 4.21 -8.68 -4.86
C LEU A 145 4.25 -10.21 -4.96
N GLY A 146 3.42 -10.87 -4.17
CA GLY A 146 3.27 -12.33 -4.22
C GLY A 146 2.54 -12.76 -5.50
N THR A 147 2.96 -13.90 -6.06
CA THR A 147 2.34 -14.55 -7.22
C THR A 147 1.58 -15.80 -6.81
N THR A 148 1.01 -15.80 -5.61
CA THR A 148 0.33 -16.95 -4.99
C THR A 148 -0.90 -16.49 -4.20
N GLY A 149 -1.77 -17.44 -3.87
CA GLY A 149 -2.97 -17.18 -3.06
C GLY A 149 -4.27 -17.41 -3.83
N PRO A 150 -5.41 -17.05 -3.23
CA PRO A 150 -6.71 -17.29 -3.84
C PRO A 150 -6.92 -16.37 -5.04
N VAL A 151 -7.52 -16.92 -6.10
CA VAL A 151 -7.87 -16.12 -7.27
C VAL A 151 -9.05 -15.20 -6.97
N PRO A 152 -9.21 -14.09 -7.71
CA PRO A 152 -10.34 -13.19 -7.51
C PRO A 152 -11.68 -13.89 -7.77
N HIS A 153 -12.76 -13.38 -7.16
CA HIS A 153 -14.10 -13.84 -7.45
C HIS A 153 -14.42 -13.73 -8.95
N GLY A 154 -14.89 -14.83 -9.54
CA GLY A 154 -15.19 -14.94 -10.97
C GLY A 154 -14.00 -15.34 -11.86
N ALA A 155 -12.81 -15.54 -11.28
CA ALA A 155 -11.64 -16.04 -12.01
C ALA A 155 -11.47 -17.56 -11.82
N GLU A 156 -11.00 -18.25 -12.86
CA GLU A 156 -10.55 -19.63 -12.75
C GLU A 156 -9.10 -19.69 -12.25
N VAL A 157 -8.75 -20.81 -11.60
CA VAL A 157 -7.37 -21.06 -11.19
C VAL A 157 -6.50 -21.17 -12.45
N PRO A 158 -5.43 -20.36 -12.59
CA PRO A 158 -4.59 -20.37 -13.78
C PRO A 158 -3.86 -21.71 -13.92
N GLY A 159 -3.43 -22.01 -15.15
CA GLY A 159 -2.63 -23.19 -15.46
C GLY A 159 -3.41 -24.29 -16.18
N LEU A 160 -4.74 -24.24 -16.22
CA LEU A 160 -5.53 -25.19 -16.99
C LEU A 160 -5.65 -24.76 -18.46
N ILE A 161 -5.13 -25.56 -19.38
CA ILE A 161 -5.29 -25.35 -20.83
C ILE A 161 -6.27 -26.40 -21.36
N ARG A 162 -7.31 -25.94 -22.07
CA ARG A 162 -8.34 -26.78 -22.70
C ARG A 162 -8.30 -26.56 -24.20
N SER A 163 -8.09 -27.63 -24.96
CA SER A 163 -8.15 -27.61 -26.43
C SER A 163 -9.52 -28.12 -26.87
N VAL A 164 -10.31 -27.28 -27.54
CA VAL A 164 -11.62 -27.62 -28.08
C VAL A 164 -11.55 -27.88 -29.58
N ASN A 165 -12.28 -28.88 -30.06
CA ASN A 165 -12.38 -29.14 -31.50
C ASN A 165 -13.28 -28.09 -32.16
N LYS A 166 -12.81 -27.41 -33.22
CA LYS A 166 -13.62 -26.44 -33.97
C LYS A 166 -14.55 -27.07 -35.01
N TYR A 167 -14.38 -28.37 -35.31
CA TYR A 167 -15.08 -29.03 -36.41
C TYR A 167 -16.45 -29.63 -36.03
N PHE A 168 -16.84 -29.61 -34.76
CA PHE A 168 -18.14 -30.09 -34.31
C PHE A 168 -18.98 -28.96 -33.71
N HIS A 169 -20.27 -28.95 -34.03
CA HIS A 169 -21.25 -28.01 -33.46
C HIS A 169 -21.43 -28.17 -31.94
N PHE A 170 -20.90 -29.25 -31.36
CA PHE A 170 -20.74 -29.43 -29.92
C PHE A 170 -19.28 -29.16 -29.56
N HIS A 171 -19.06 -28.23 -28.62
CA HIS A 171 -17.76 -27.92 -28.03
C HIS A 171 -17.23 -29.14 -27.25
N GLU A 172 -16.71 -30.13 -27.95
CA GLU A 172 -16.10 -31.32 -27.34
C GLU A 172 -14.66 -30.99 -26.93
N GLU A 173 -14.36 -31.11 -25.64
CA GLU A 173 -13.01 -30.94 -25.10
C GLU A 173 -12.13 -32.12 -25.56
N VAL A 174 -11.13 -31.85 -26.39
CA VAL A 174 -10.25 -32.88 -26.99
C VAL A 174 -9.06 -33.17 -26.09
N GLN A 175 -8.54 -32.16 -25.41
CA GLN A 175 -7.32 -32.28 -24.64
C GLN A 175 -7.31 -31.32 -23.45
N ARG A 176 -6.82 -31.84 -22.32
CA ARG A 176 -6.56 -31.08 -21.11
C ARG A 176 -5.07 -31.17 -20.80
N CYS A 177 -4.40 -30.03 -20.68
CA CYS A 177 -3.01 -29.97 -20.22
C CYS A 177 -2.84 -28.89 -19.15
N GLN A 178 -1.74 -28.97 -18.41
CA GLN A 178 -1.43 -28.05 -17.31
C GLN A 178 -0.16 -27.26 -17.62
N PHE A 179 -0.21 -25.94 -17.40
CA PHE A 179 0.93 -25.04 -17.47
C PHE A 179 1.43 -24.75 -16.05
N PRO A 180 2.74 -24.88 -15.77
CA PRO A 180 3.30 -24.56 -14.48
C PRO A 180 3.24 -23.04 -14.25
N THR A 181 2.31 -22.60 -13.40
CA THR A 181 2.04 -21.18 -13.13
C THR A 181 3.09 -20.49 -12.27
N GLY A 182 4.05 -21.24 -11.70
CA GLY A 182 5.08 -20.69 -10.80
C GLY A 182 4.55 -20.24 -9.44
N GLY A 183 3.28 -20.53 -9.11
CA GLY A 183 2.66 -20.12 -7.87
C GLY A 183 1.52 -21.05 -7.41
N ALA A 184 1.32 -21.13 -6.10
CA ALA A 184 0.22 -21.89 -5.48
C ALA A 184 -1.06 -21.06 -5.49
N TYR A 185 -1.86 -21.18 -6.55
CA TYR A 185 -3.15 -20.52 -6.66
C TYR A 185 -4.27 -21.41 -6.12
N THR A 186 -5.18 -20.84 -5.34
CA THR A 186 -6.35 -21.55 -4.79
C THR A 186 -7.64 -21.01 -5.39
N SER A 187 -8.76 -21.71 -5.11
CA SER A 187 -10.09 -21.38 -5.63
C SER A 187 -10.50 -19.94 -5.35
N ALA A 188 -11.41 -19.43 -6.20
CA ALA A 188 -11.90 -18.07 -6.10
C ALA A 188 -12.47 -17.75 -4.71
N VAL A 189 -12.12 -16.58 -4.19
CA VAL A 189 -12.76 -16.04 -2.99
C VAL A 189 -14.23 -15.73 -3.31
N ARG A 190 -15.13 -15.90 -2.35
CA ARG A 190 -16.53 -15.44 -2.49
C ARG A 190 -16.61 -13.92 -2.67
N GLU A 191 -17.68 -13.44 -3.30
CA GLU A 191 -17.88 -11.99 -3.44
C GLU A 191 -18.14 -11.33 -2.08
N GLY A 192 -17.51 -10.17 -1.87
CA GLY A 192 -17.75 -9.33 -0.70
C GLY A 192 -19.04 -8.54 -0.82
N SER A 193 -19.68 -8.23 0.31
CA SER A 193 -20.86 -7.37 0.32
C SER A 193 -20.47 -5.91 0.05
N PHE A 194 -21.23 -5.25 -0.83
CA PHE A 194 -21.15 -3.81 -1.14
C PHE A 194 -22.29 -3.02 -0.47
N ASP A 195 -23.12 -3.69 0.33
CA ASP A 195 -24.24 -3.05 1.03
C ASP A 195 -23.76 -2.25 2.24
N ILE A 196 -24.69 -1.55 2.91
CA ILE A 196 -24.38 -0.79 4.12
C ILE A 196 -23.74 -1.68 5.19
N SER A 197 -24.20 -2.93 5.30
CA SER A 197 -23.68 -3.93 6.22
C SER A 197 -23.51 -5.27 5.53
N GLY A 198 -22.46 -6.00 5.87
CA GLY A 198 -22.23 -7.34 5.36
C GLY A 198 -20.76 -7.72 5.50
N ASP A 199 -20.44 -8.98 5.23
CA ASP A 199 -19.06 -9.42 5.26
C ASP A 199 -18.33 -8.97 3.98
N ARG A 200 -17.28 -8.17 4.16
CA ARG A 200 -16.47 -7.63 3.06
C ARG A 200 -15.58 -8.67 2.42
N VAL A 201 -15.23 -9.75 3.16
CA VAL A 201 -14.36 -10.86 2.75
C VAL A 201 -12.92 -10.46 2.48
N LEU A 202 -12.75 -9.46 1.61
CA LEU A 202 -11.51 -8.75 1.38
C LEU A 202 -11.05 -8.09 2.67
N LYS A 203 -9.78 -8.33 3.01
CA LYS A 203 -9.14 -7.75 4.19
C LYS A 203 -8.32 -6.48 3.89
N LEU A 204 -8.17 -6.11 2.62
CA LEU A 204 -7.58 -4.83 2.25
C LEU A 204 -8.48 -3.69 2.74
N GLY A 205 -7.88 -2.61 3.24
CA GLY A 205 -8.63 -1.50 3.83
C GLY A 205 -8.83 -1.60 5.35
N THR A 206 -8.38 -2.68 5.99
CA THR A 206 -8.25 -2.73 7.45
C THR A 206 -6.94 -2.09 7.90
N ASN A 207 -6.79 -1.84 9.21
CA ASN A 207 -5.56 -1.30 9.79
C ASN A 207 -4.32 -2.14 9.36
N ILE A 208 -3.23 -1.46 9.02
CA ILE A 208 -1.95 -2.05 8.60
C ILE A 208 -1.36 -3.03 9.61
N GLN A 209 -1.61 -2.85 10.91
CA GLN A 209 -1.20 -3.81 11.95
C GLN A 209 -1.90 -5.16 11.80
N CYS A 210 -3.15 -5.14 11.33
CA CYS A 210 -3.88 -6.35 10.96
C CYS A 210 -3.34 -6.96 9.65
N LEU A 211 -2.82 -6.12 8.75
CA LEU A 211 -2.11 -6.55 7.54
C LEU A 211 -0.85 -7.35 7.87
N ALA A 212 -0.10 -6.97 8.91
CA ALA A 212 1.06 -7.74 9.39
C ALA A 212 0.64 -9.17 9.82
N HIS A 213 -0.52 -9.32 10.49
CA HIS A 213 -1.09 -10.62 10.83
C HIS A 213 -1.56 -11.42 9.60
N LEU A 214 -2.06 -10.76 8.55
CA LEU A 214 -2.48 -11.44 7.31
C LEU A 214 -1.28 -11.88 6.46
N LEU A 215 -0.19 -11.13 6.48
CA LEU A 215 1.08 -11.47 5.84
C LEU A 215 1.80 -12.63 6.54
N LEU A 216 1.50 -12.88 7.83
CA LEU A 216 2.03 -13.99 8.62
C LEU A 216 1.39 -15.36 8.33
N ASN A 217 0.31 -15.43 7.53
CA ASN A 217 -0.26 -16.72 7.11
C ASN A 217 0.58 -17.44 6.03
N TYR A 218 1.64 -16.81 5.53
CA TYR A 218 2.54 -17.37 4.50
C TYR A 218 3.95 -17.69 5.03
N ILE A 219 4.17 -17.61 6.35
CA ILE A 219 5.44 -17.95 7.01
C ILE A 219 5.11 -18.84 8.22
N PRO A 220 5.80 -19.98 8.44
CA PRO A 220 5.54 -20.81 9.61
C PRO A 220 5.72 -20.01 10.90
N VAL A 221 4.67 -20.02 11.72
CA VAL A 221 4.56 -19.34 13.02
C VAL A 221 5.61 -19.89 13.98
N THR A 222 6.76 -19.24 14.11
CA THR A 222 7.69 -19.46 15.24
C THR A 222 8.36 -18.20 15.79
N VAL A 223 7.95 -16.98 15.38
CA VAL A 223 8.60 -15.75 15.89
C VAL A 223 7.59 -14.73 16.39
N TRP A 224 6.59 -15.13 17.19
CA TRP A 224 5.89 -14.23 18.13
C TRP A 224 5.33 -15.00 19.33
N ARG A 225 6.04 -16.06 19.77
CA ARG A 225 5.74 -16.67 21.07
C ARG A 225 6.32 -15.76 22.15
N GLN A 226 5.41 -15.15 22.91
CA GLN A 226 5.64 -14.53 24.22
C GLN A 226 6.53 -13.28 24.19
N THR A 227 5.92 -12.10 24.02
CA THR A 227 6.34 -10.97 24.86
C THR A 227 5.96 -11.33 26.30
N GLU A 228 6.90 -11.98 26.97
CA GLU A 228 6.85 -12.17 28.41
C GLU A 228 6.72 -10.82 29.12
N CYS A 229 6.14 -10.88 30.31
CA CYS A 229 5.94 -9.82 31.29
C CYS A 229 7.27 -9.21 31.77
N GLY A 230 7.94 -8.44 30.90
CA GLY A 230 9.01 -7.52 31.27
C GLY A 230 8.45 -6.13 31.64
N PRO A 231 9.19 -5.32 32.42
CA PRO A 231 8.75 -3.96 32.73
C PRO A 231 8.53 -3.18 31.42
N ASN A 232 7.36 -2.53 31.30
CA ASN A 232 6.98 -1.78 30.10
C ASN A 232 8.12 -0.82 29.71
N PRO A 233 8.78 -0.99 28.56
CA PRO A 233 9.93 -0.17 28.15
C PRO A 233 9.55 1.32 27.99
N LEU A 234 8.26 1.61 27.84
CA LEU A 234 7.71 2.97 27.73
C LEU A 234 7.25 3.56 29.06
N ALA A 235 7.29 2.80 30.17
CA ALA A 235 6.81 3.26 31.48
C ALA A 235 7.50 4.55 31.94
N LYS A 236 8.78 4.72 31.62
CA LYS A 236 9.54 5.94 31.96
C LYS A 236 9.00 7.15 31.21
N GLU A 237 8.67 7.01 29.93
CA GLU A 237 8.15 8.13 29.13
C GLU A 237 6.71 8.48 29.52
N GLU A 238 5.88 7.47 29.80
CA GLU A 238 4.51 7.64 30.28
C GLU A 238 4.46 8.37 31.63
N LEU A 239 5.34 8.00 32.57
CA LEU A 239 5.47 8.67 33.87
C LEU A 239 6.02 10.10 33.73
N ASN A 240 6.93 10.33 32.79
CA ASN A 240 7.47 11.67 32.52
C ASN A 240 6.39 12.58 31.92
N LEU A 241 5.57 12.06 31.00
CA LEU A 241 4.38 12.75 30.48
C LEU A 241 3.38 13.06 31.59
N LEU A 242 3.09 12.08 32.46
CA LEU A 242 2.20 12.25 33.60
C LEU A 242 2.70 13.35 34.56
N SER A 243 3.99 13.33 34.92
CA SER A 243 4.58 14.36 35.79
C SER A 243 4.52 15.77 35.18
N ARG A 244 4.61 15.86 33.85
CA ARG A 244 4.49 17.13 33.12
C ARG A 244 3.05 17.64 33.05
N LEU A 245 2.07 16.74 32.96
CA LEU A 245 0.65 17.05 33.02
C LEU A 245 0.17 17.39 34.45
N MET A 246 0.77 16.74 35.46
CA MET A 246 0.54 16.99 36.88
C MET A 246 1.25 18.26 37.39
N GLY A 247 2.07 18.91 36.56
CA GLY A 247 2.76 20.15 36.90
C GLY A 247 3.87 20.03 37.93
N THR A 248 4.38 18.82 38.19
CA THR A 248 5.37 18.56 39.25
C THR A 248 6.82 18.78 38.83
N LEU A 249 7.10 18.85 37.52
CA LEU A 249 8.39 19.28 36.98
C LEU A 249 8.33 20.77 36.65
N GLN A 250 8.93 21.60 37.51
CA GLN A 250 9.27 22.97 37.14
C GLN A 250 10.35 22.91 36.06
N SER A 251 10.04 23.45 34.89
CA SER A 251 11.01 23.61 33.80
C SER A 251 12.15 24.51 34.27
N GLU A 252 13.33 23.93 34.51
CA GLU A 252 14.56 24.73 34.54
C GLU A 252 14.76 25.31 33.12
N SER A 253 14.68 26.64 33.07
CA SER A 253 15.12 27.52 31.98
C SER A 253 14.73 27.16 30.55
N GLU A 254 13.52 27.56 30.15
CA GLU A 254 13.31 28.12 28.81
C GLU A 254 12.45 29.39 28.90
N PRO A 255 12.66 30.40 28.01
CA PRO A 255 11.96 31.67 28.09
C PRO A 255 10.45 31.52 27.94
N ARG A 256 9.70 32.34 28.69
CA ARG A 256 8.23 32.39 28.74
C ARG A 256 7.59 32.75 27.38
N PRO A 257 6.30 32.40 27.19
CA PRO A 257 5.76 31.90 25.93
C PRO A 257 5.03 32.96 25.08
N GLY A 258 5.10 32.80 23.76
CA GLY A 258 4.17 33.43 22.82
C GLY A 258 2.79 32.74 22.81
N PRO A 259 1.75 33.39 22.27
CA PRO A 259 0.41 32.82 22.18
C PRO A 259 0.42 31.65 21.20
N GLU A 260 -0.34 30.60 21.49
CA GLU A 260 -0.42 29.32 20.77
C GLU A 260 0.58 28.21 21.18
N LYS A 261 0.46 27.67 22.39
CA LYS A 261 0.92 26.29 22.64
C LYS A 261 -0.26 25.33 22.71
N GLY A 262 -0.67 24.83 21.53
CA GLY A 262 -1.34 23.53 21.44
C GLY A 262 -0.35 22.41 21.77
N PHE A 263 -0.83 21.31 22.35
CA PHE A 263 0.01 20.14 22.65
C PHE A 263 0.58 19.54 21.36
N ARG A 264 1.92 19.41 21.29
CA ARG A 264 2.63 18.87 20.12
C ARG A 264 3.15 17.46 20.41
N ILE A 265 2.75 16.49 19.59
CA ILE A 265 3.16 15.08 19.72
C ILE A 265 4.23 14.76 18.66
N ASN A 266 5.20 13.94 19.04
CA ASN A 266 6.17 13.33 18.13
C ASN A 266 5.80 11.85 18.01
N LEU A 267 5.41 11.40 16.80
CA LEU A 267 5.04 9.99 16.57
C LEU A 267 6.24 9.12 16.17
N PHE A 268 7.30 9.75 15.69
CA PHE A 268 8.50 9.09 15.19
C PHE A 268 9.69 9.75 15.91
N PRO A 269 10.14 9.21 17.07
CA PRO A 269 11.37 9.67 17.69
C PRO A 269 12.53 9.39 16.71
N SER A 270 13.38 10.38 16.48
CA SER A 270 14.37 10.42 15.40
C SER A 270 15.03 9.06 15.12
N ASP A 271 14.91 8.63 13.87
CA ASP A 271 15.37 7.45 13.10
C ASP A 271 16.67 6.70 13.51
N ARG A 272 17.01 6.56 14.79
CA ARG A 272 18.17 5.75 15.23
C ARG A 272 18.02 4.26 14.86
N GLU A 273 16.79 3.76 14.77
CA GLU A 273 16.53 2.35 14.40
C GLU A 273 16.67 2.08 12.88
N GLU A 274 16.58 3.10 12.02
CA GLU A 274 16.77 2.90 10.57
C GLU A 274 18.24 2.77 10.19
N ASP A 275 19.14 3.46 10.92
CA ASP A 275 20.59 3.40 10.68
C ASP A 275 21.23 2.09 11.20
N GLU A 276 20.63 1.44 12.20
CA GLU A 276 21.15 0.17 12.75
C GLU A 276 20.86 -1.02 11.84
N ALA A 277 19.74 -1.01 11.10
CA ALA A 277 19.41 -2.07 10.12
C ALA A 277 20.29 -2.04 8.87
N ASP A 278 20.84 -0.87 8.51
CA ASP A 278 21.77 -0.71 7.39
C ASP A 278 23.18 -1.26 7.71
N ALA A 279 23.49 -1.56 8.99
CA ALA A 279 24.81 -2.01 9.44
C ALA A 279 25.03 -3.55 9.41
N GLU A 280 23.96 -4.37 9.43
CA GLU A 280 24.09 -5.82 9.61
C GLU A 280 24.11 -6.67 8.32
N GLU A 281 23.80 -6.11 7.14
CA GLU A 281 23.83 -6.86 5.86
C GLU A 281 24.96 -6.42 4.91
N SER A 282 26.21 -6.63 5.33
CA SER A 282 27.36 -6.64 4.42
C SER A 282 27.37 -7.94 3.61
N TRP A 283 26.65 -7.95 2.48
CA TRP A 283 26.79 -9.01 1.49
C TRP A 283 28.11 -8.85 0.73
N SER A 284 29.04 -9.75 1.01
CA SER A 284 30.28 -9.94 0.27
C SER A 284 29.98 -10.46 -1.14
N GLY A 285 30.30 -9.66 -2.15
CA GLY A 285 30.31 -10.11 -3.54
C GLY A 285 29.69 -9.16 -4.55
N VAL A 286 30.10 -7.89 -4.58
CA VAL A 286 29.78 -7.00 -5.71
C VAL A 286 31.05 -6.75 -6.51
N ILE A 287 31.10 -7.28 -7.73
CA ILE A 287 32.11 -6.91 -8.72
C ILE A 287 31.75 -5.51 -9.21
N ASN A 288 32.53 -4.51 -8.77
CA ASN A 288 32.46 -3.14 -9.28
C ASN A 288 32.98 -3.10 -10.72
N ILE A 289 32.08 -3.00 -11.70
CA ILE A 289 32.47 -2.68 -13.07
C ILE A 289 32.45 -1.15 -13.22
N GLN A 290 33.64 -0.53 -13.10
CA GLN A 290 33.84 0.87 -13.43
C GLN A 290 34.01 1.02 -14.95
N ALA A 291 33.03 1.65 -15.60
CA ALA A 291 33.16 2.07 -16.99
C ALA A 291 33.91 3.41 -17.04
N MET A 292 35.24 3.38 -17.24
CA MET A 292 36.01 4.58 -17.57
C MET A 292 35.97 4.84 -19.08
N LYS A 293 35.77 6.10 -19.44
CA LYS A 293 35.77 6.61 -20.83
C LYS A 293 37.20 6.57 -21.37
N VAL A 294 37.49 5.68 -22.32
CA VAL A 294 38.83 5.59 -22.94
C VAL A 294 38.82 6.34 -24.28
N THR A 295 39.65 7.39 -24.36
CA THR A 295 40.02 8.11 -25.59
C THR A 295 40.89 7.24 -26.52
N PRO A 296 40.89 7.47 -27.85
CA PRO A 296 41.44 6.51 -28.79
C PRO A 296 42.96 6.66 -28.92
N ILE A 297 43.69 5.57 -28.70
CA ILE A 297 45.07 5.44 -29.17
C ILE A 297 45.21 4.13 -29.95
N ARG A 298 45.73 4.29 -31.16
CA ARG A 298 46.02 3.31 -32.21
C ARG A 298 47.25 2.48 -31.82
N ALA A 299 47.12 1.15 -31.75
CA ALA A 299 48.21 0.20 -32.00
C ALA A 299 47.68 -1.23 -32.17
N GLU A 300 48.34 -1.93 -33.08
CA GLU A 300 48.03 -3.24 -33.65
C GLU A 300 48.24 -4.40 -32.68
N ALA A 301 47.35 -5.40 -32.68
CA ALA A 301 47.72 -6.79 -32.36
C ALA A 301 46.66 -7.79 -32.83
N ARG A 302 47.15 -8.88 -33.41
CA ARG A 302 46.49 -9.99 -34.10
C ARG A 302 45.48 -10.79 -33.26
N VAL A 303 44.32 -11.03 -33.89
CA VAL A 303 43.59 -12.30 -34.07
C VAL A 303 43.78 -13.41 -33.02
N LYS A 304 42.67 -13.77 -32.38
CA LYS A 304 42.19 -15.17 -32.33
C LYS A 304 40.66 -15.19 -32.24
N ALA A 305 40.04 -15.53 -33.37
CA ALA A 305 38.62 -15.76 -33.48
C ALA A 305 38.23 -17.05 -32.73
N ARG A 306 37.17 -16.98 -31.91
CA ARG A 306 36.27 -18.11 -31.70
C ARG A 306 34.85 -17.63 -31.97
N HIS A 307 34.30 -18.21 -33.03
CA HIS A 307 32.91 -18.13 -33.46
C HIS A 307 31.95 -18.45 -32.31
N CYS A 308 30.97 -17.57 -32.08
CA CYS A 308 29.61 -17.97 -31.75
C CYS A 308 28.64 -17.05 -32.50
N ARG A 309 27.79 -17.69 -33.29
CA ARG A 309 26.99 -17.13 -34.39
C ARG A 309 25.69 -16.56 -33.83
N TRP A 310 25.49 -15.24 -33.95
CA TRP A 310 24.19 -14.59 -33.77
C TRP A 310 23.43 -14.64 -35.10
N THR A 311 22.37 -15.42 -35.18
CA THR A 311 21.36 -15.31 -36.24
C THR A 311 20.20 -14.47 -35.71
N GLY A 312 19.98 -13.31 -36.32
CA GLY A 312 19.07 -12.30 -35.81
C GLY A 312 17.61 -12.38 -36.28
N LYS A 313 16.95 -11.24 -36.02
CA LYS A 313 15.68 -10.73 -36.56
C LYS A 313 14.38 -11.32 -36.00
N ARG A 314 13.72 -10.54 -35.12
CA ARG A 314 12.47 -9.83 -35.47
C ARG A 314 12.10 -8.76 -34.43
N LEU A 315 12.28 -7.51 -34.83
CA LEU A 315 11.49 -6.36 -34.34
C LEU A 315 10.06 -6.55 -34.87
N ILE A 316 9.05 -6.39 -34.04
CA ILE A 316 7.68 -6.14 -34.48
C ILE A 316 7.26 -4.80 -33.86
N GLN A 317 7.28 -3.77 -34.70
CA GLN A 317 6.48 -2.55 -34.50
C GLN A 317 5.01 -2.92 -34.75
N LEU A 318 4.13 -2.56 -33.84
CA LEU A 318 2.69 -2.51 -34.07
C LEU A 318 2.30 -1.04 -34.22
N ASN A 319 2.08 -0.61 -35.46
CA ASN A 319 1.30 0.58 -35.77
C ASN A 319 -0.18 0.19 -35.67
N CYS A 320 -0.93 0.92 -34.85
CA CYS A 320 -2.39 0.96 -34.93
C CYS A 320 -2.78 2.08 -35.88
N ASP A 321 -3.34 1.72 -37.04
CA ASP A 321 -4.16 2.63 -37.84
C ASP A 321 -5.62 2.32 -37.56
N ILE A 322 -6.36 3.36 -37.16
CA ILE A 322 -7.81 3.37 -36.98
C ILE A 322 -8.41 3.98 -38.23
N SER A 323 -9.32 3.26 -38.87
CA SER A 323 -10.39 3.78 -39.73
C SER A 323 -11.60 2.88 -39.55
#